data_AF-A0A9K3KY92-F1
#
_entry.id   AF-A0A9K3KY92-F1
#
_cell.length_a   1.000
_cell.length_b   1.000
_cell.length_c   1.000
_cell.angle_alpha   90.00
_cell.angle_beta   90.00
_cell.angle_gamma   90.00
#
_symmetry.space_group_name_H-M   'P 1'
#
loop_
_entity.id
_entity.type
_entity.pdbx_description
1 polymer ?
#
loop_
_entity_poly.entity_id
_entity_poly.type
_entity_poly.pdbx_seq_one_letter_code
_entity_poly.pdbx_strand_id
1 'polypeptide(L)'
;MIDITPNTSSTETAKRVLRKTTKSVSFLSTVKVSPRLHINDYTKQEKKLCWFSSEEMSKIKNDIRESIHLLCENTFVSEEEEDICIRGLEVFLPQESAARRERRQDAIQAVLEEQQAQWDNNECFDADLIAEAYQHFTTLSLIIARKNALRDEEFVQELRAKRSRSFLRNSISRKTSRSGSLTDSQQGSKRRLITQGTVMCIQ
;
A
#
# COMPACT_ATOMS: atom_id res chain seq x y z
N MET A 1 3.87 -5.69 -69.20
CA MET A 1 3.74 -7.08 -68.70
C MET A 1 4.84 -7.26 -67.67
N ILE A 2 4.47 -7.29 -66.39
CA ILE A 2 5.39 -7.48 -65.27
C ILE A 2 5.01 -8.82 -64.66
N ASP A 3 5.88 -9.80 -64.81
CA ASP A 3 5.69 -11.14 -64.27
C ASP A 3 5.97 -11.13 -62.76
N ILE A 4 4.91 -11.35 -61.98
CA ILE A 4 4.97 -11.52 -60.53
C ILE A 4 5.21 -13.01 -60.28
N THR A 5 6.42 -13.37 -59.87
CA THR A 5 6.70 -14.73 -59.37
C THR A 5 6.38 -14.80 -57.87
N PRO A 6 5.69 -15.86 -57.40
CA PRO A 6 5.41 -16.05 -55.98
C PRO A 6 6.66 -16.59 -55.26
N ASN A 7 7.10 -15.85 -54.24
CA ASN A 7 8.20 -16.23 -53.38
C ASN A 7 7.71 -17.26 -52.34
N THR A 8 7.91 -18.55 -52.62
CA THR A 8 7.64 -19.67 -51.70
C THR A 8 8.74 -19.77 -50.65
N SER A 9 8.65 -18.90 -49.64
CA SER A 9 9.38 -19.01 -48.38
C SER A 9 8.81 -20.18 -47.56
N SER A 10 9.46 -21.34 -47.68
CA SER A 10 9.20 -22.51 -46.84
C SER A 10 9.87 -22.31 -45.49
N THR A 11 9.12 -21.81 -44.50
CA THR A 11 9.54 -21.76 -43.11
C THR A 11 9.25 -23.11 -42.45
N GLU A 12 10.28 -23.97 -42.40
CA GLU A 12 10.30 -25.16 -41.55
C GLU A 12 10.07 -24.75 -40.09
N THR A 13 8.82 -24.87 -39.66
CA THR A 13 8.41 -24.61 -38.28
C THR A 13 8.78 -25.84 -37.46
N ALA A 14 9.95 -25.78 -36.80
CA ALA A 14 10.33 -26.74 -35.78
C ALA A 14 9.22 -26.81 -34.72
N LYS A 15 8.43 -27.89 -34.73
CA LYS A 15 7.41 -28.19 -33.72
C LYS A 15 8.08 -28.40 -32.38
N ARG A 16 8.31 -27.31 -31.64
CA ARG A 16 8.73 -27.32 -30.25
C ARG A 16 7.59 -27.94 -29.43
N VAL A 17 7.71 -29.23 -29.14
CA VAL A 17 6.81 -29.94 -28.22
C VAL A 17 6.90 -29.25 -26.87
N LEU A 18 5.93 -28.36 -26.60
CA LEU A 18 5.76 -27.71 -25.32
C LEU A 18 5.39 -28.81 -24.32
N ARG A 19 6.38 -29.31 -23.58
CA ARG A 19 6.12 -30.15 -22.41
C ARG A 19 5.26 -29.32 -21.46
N LYS A 20 3.98 -29.68 -21.33
CA LYS A 20 3.09 -29.14 -20.30
C LYS A 20 3.76 -29.40 -18.96
N THR A 21 4.33 -28.37 -18.35
CA THR A 21 4.82 -28.46 -16.97
C THR A 21 3.59 -28.57 -16.09
N THR A 22 3.35 -29.76 -15.55
CA THR A 22 2.33 -29.95 -14.53
C THR A 22 2.79 -29.19 -13.30
N LYS A 23 2.13 -28.08 -12.98
CA LYS A 23 2.36 -27.36 -11.73
C LYS A 23 1.97 -28.30 -10.60
N SER A 24 2.93 -28.79 -9.83
CA SER A 24 2.66 -29.58 -8.62
C SER A 24 2.85 -28.72 -7.39
N VAL A 25 1.81 -28.60 -6.57
CA VAL A 25 1.92 -28.02 -5.23
C VAL A 25 2.26 -29.17 -4.27
N SER A 26 3.33 -29.00 -3.50
CA SER A 26 3.64 -29.90 -2.39
C SER A 26 3.69 -29.09 -1.11
N PHE A 27 3.23 -29.70 -0.02
CA PHE A 27 3.26 -29.09 1.30
C PHE A 27 4.45 -29.65 2.07
N LEU A 28 5.06 -28.79 2.90
CA LEU A 28 6.05 -29.26 3.87
C LEU A 28 5.35 -30.21 4.85
N SER A 29 5.89 -31.42 4.99
CA SER A 29 5.34 -32.44 5.91
C SER A 29 5.44 -32.03 7.38
N THR A 30 6.32 -31.08 7.68
CA THR A 30 6.56 -30.57 9.03
C THR A 30 6.41 -29.06 9.04
N VAL A 31 5.45 -28.55 9.80
CA VAL A 31 5.22 -27.11 9.99
C VAL A 31 5.81 -26.69 11.33
N LYS A 32 6.69 -25.68 11.31
CA LYS A 32 7.19 -25.08 12.55
C LYS A 32 6.14 -24.13 13.10
N VAL A 33 5.48 -24.53 14.19
CA VAL A 33 4.53 -23.68 14.91
C VAL A 33 5.29 -22.93 16.00
N SER A 34 5.28 -21.60 15.93
CA SER A 34 5.70 -20.74 17.04
C SER A 34 4.46 -20.39 17.86
N PRO A 35 4.39 -20.74 19.15
CA PRO A 35 3.27 -20.33 19.99
C PRO A 35 3.20 -18.80 19.99
N ARG A 36 2.02 -18.27 19.69
CA ARG A 36 1.71 -16.85 19.83
C ARG A 36 0.91 -16.68 21.11
N LEU A 37 1.28 -15.69 21.92
CA LEU A 37 0.54 -15.36 23.14
C LEU A 37 -0.88 -14.91 22.75
N HIS A 38 -1.90 -15.52 23.35
CA HIS A 38 -3.28 -15.11 23.09
C HIS A 38 -3.54 -13.76 23.78
N ILE A 39 -4.37 -12.88 23.19
CA ILE A 39 -4.63 -11.54 23.75
C ILE A 39 -5.16 -11.57 25.18
N ASN A 40 -5.89 -12.63 25.55
CA ASN A 40 -6.40 -12.80 26.91
C ASN A 40 -5.29 -13.06 27.93
N ASP A 41 -4.16 -13.62 27.50
CA ASP A 41 -3.02 -13.97 28.34
C ASP A 41 -2.06 -12.79 28.56
N TYR A 42 -2.30 -11.66 27.88
CA TYR A 42 -1.49 -10.45 28.09
C TYR A 42 -1.76 -9.87 29.48
N THR A 43 -0.69 -9.48 30.16
CA THR A 43 -0.79 -8.68 31.38
C THR A 43 -1.44 -7.33 31.09
N LYS A 44 -2.00 -6.69 32.13
CA LYS A 44 -2.59 -5.34 31.98
C LYS A 44 -1.58 -4.31 31.46
N GLN A 45 -0.31 -4.45 31.85
CA GLN A 45 0.77 -3.57 31.38
C GLN A 45 1.06 -3.80 29.89
N GLU A 46 1.17 -5.05 29.45
CA GLU A 46 1.36 -5.37 28.02
C GLU A 46 0.17 -4.92 27.17
N LYS A 47 -1.07 -5.12 27.63
CA LYS A 47 -2.27 -4.62 26.93
C LYS A 47 -2.21 -3.10 26.75
N LYS A 48 -1.77 -2.38 27.79
CA LYS A 48 -1.60 -0.92 27.74
C LYS A 48 -0.47 -0.47 26.82
N LEU A 49 0.58 -1.28 26.66
CA LEU A 49 1.73 -0.95 25.80
C LEU A 49 1.55 -1.37 24.34
N CYS A 50 0.76 -2.40 24.07
CA CYS A 50 0.63 -2.97 22.72
C CYS A 50 -0.50 -2.33 21.89
N TRP A 51 -1.46 -1.66 22.53
CA TRP A 51 -2.64 -1.14 21.85
C TRP A 51 -2.84 0.34 22.17
N PHE A 52 -3.31 1.08 21.17
CA PHE A 52 -3.84 2.41 21.38
C PHE A 52 -4.96 2.34 22.41
N SER A 53 -4.90 3.20 23.42
CA SER A 53 -5.99 3.44 24.33
C SER A 53 -7.23 3.92 23.56
N SER A 54 -8.40 3.79 24.18
CA SER A 54 -9.64 4.29 23.56
C SER A 54 -9.57 5.80 23.27
N GLU A 55 -8.82 6.56 24.07
CA GLU A 55 -8.61 7.99 23.88
C GLU A 55 -7.71 8.25 22.65
N GLU A 56 -6.56 7.57 22.57
CA GLU A 56 -5.65 7.68 21.40
C GLU A 56 -6.35 7.26 20.11
N MET A 57 -7.11 6.17 20.14
CA MET A 57 -7.90 5.72 18.99
C MET A 57 -8.97 6.77 18.59
N SER A 58 -9.57 7.45 19.57
CA SER A 58 -10.50 8.54 19.29
C SER A 58 -9.81 9.74 18.67
N LYS A 59 -8.61 10.11 19.15
CA LYS A 59 -7.80 11.19 18.56
C LYS A 59 -7.47 10.88 17.11
N ILE A 60 -6.90 9.69 16.83
CA ILE A 60 -6.59 9.23 15.47
C ILE A 60 -7.81 9.32 14.55
N LYS A 61 -8.99 8.90 15.03
CA LYS A 61 -10.23 8.99 14.24
C LYS A 61 -10.66 10.42 13.97
N ASN A 62 -10.47 11.33 14.91
CA ASN A 62 -10.77 12.75 14.73
C ASN A 62 -9.79 13.40 13.76
N ASP A 63 -8.48 13.10 13.87
CA ASP A 63 -7.46 13.60 12.95
C ASP A 63 -7.74 13.17 11.50
N ILE A 64 -8.18 11.92 11.31
CA ILE A 64 -8.62 11.40 10.01
C ILE A 64 -9.83 12.19 9.48
N ARG A 65 -10.83 12.46 10.33
CA ARG A 65 -12.03 13.21 9.93
C ARG A 65 -11.70 14.64 9.54
N GLU A 66 -10.83 15.29 10.32
CA GLU A 66 -10.36 16.64 10.03
C GLU A 66 -9.59 16.69 8.72
N SER A 67 -8.69 15.74 8.49
CA SER A 67 -7.96 15.60 7.22
C SER A 67 -8.90 15.43 6.02
N ILE A 68 -9.96 14.62 6.16
CA ILE A 68 -10.98 14.44 5.11
C ILE A 68 -11.78 15.73 4.91
N HIS A 69 -12.13 16.42 5.99
CA HIS A 69 -12.86 17.69 5.92
C HIS A 69 -12.08 18.74 5.13
N LEU A 70 -10.81 18.94 5.47
CA LEU A 70 -9.89 19.85 4.76
C LEU A 70 -9.74 19.47 3.27
N LEU A 71 -9.62 18.16 2.99
CA LEU A 71 -9.55 17.64 1.62
C LEU A 71 -10.83 17.90 0.83
N CYS A 72 -12.01 17.79 1.45
CA CYS A 72 -13.29 18.07 0.81
C CYS A 72 -13.54 19.56 0.56
N GLU A 73 -13.09 20.43 1.46
CA GLU A 73 -13.20 21.89 1.32
C GLU A 73 -12.14 22.47 0.37
N ASN A 74 -11.17 21.66 -0.06
CA ASN A 74 -10.02 22.09 -0.87
C ASN A 74 -9.24 23.25 -0.21
N THR A 75 -9.32 23.35 1.12
CA THR A 75 -8.65 24.34 1.98
C THR A 75 -7.29 23.80 2.40
N PHE A 76 -6.42 23.53 1.43
CA PHE A 76 -5.03 23.22 1.75
C PHE A 76 -4.31 24.49 2.16
N VAL A 77 -3.96 24.58 3.44
CA VAL A 77 -3.29 25.73 4.05
C VAL A 77 -1.80 25.64 3.76
N SER A 78 -1.33 26.37 2.75
CA SER A 78 0.08 26.75 2.52
C SER A 78 1.10 25.62 2.24
N GLU A 79 2.13 25.92 1.44
CA GLU A 79 3.26 25.03 1.13
C GLU A 79 4.19 24.73 2.33
N GLU A 80 3.89 25.30 3.51
CA GLU A 80 4.75 25.25 4.70
C GLU A 80 4.29 24.24 5.77
N GLU A 81 3.04 23.75 5.71
CA GLU A 81 2.53 22.71 6.63
C GLU A 81 2.85 21.30 6.12
N GLU A 82 3.17 20.37 7.03
CA GLU A 82 3.45 18.97 6.67
C GLU A 82 2.38 18.40 5.74
N ASP A 83 2.80 17.97 4.55
CA ASP A 83 1.91 17.39 3.52
C ASP A 83 0.93 16.38 4.15
N ILE A 84 -0.35 16.74 4.23
CA ILE A 84 -1.40 15.82 4.69
C ILE A 84 -1.37 14.60 3.77
N CYS A 85 -1.08 13.44 4.35
CA CYS A 85 -1.05 12.20 3.60
C CYS A 85 -2.49 11.78 3.25
N ILE A 86 -2.93 12.13 2.04
CA ILE A 86 -4.24 11.72 1.50
C ILE A 86 -4.32 10.22 1.19
N ARG A 87 -3.17 9.55 1.11
CA ARG A 87 -3.09 8.15 0.68
C ARG A 87 -3.60 7.21 1.77
N GLY A 88 -4.52 6.33 1.40
CA GLY A 88 -5.27 5.48 2.33
C GLY A 88 -6.51 6.15 2.93
N LEU A 89 -6.71 7.46 2.69
CA LEU A 89 -7.90 8.19 3.12
C LEU A 89 -8.95 8.33 2.01
N GLU A 90 -8.62 7.94 0.78
CA GLU A 90 -9.50 8.10 -0.39
C GLU A 90 -10.82 7.35 -0.20
N VAL A 91 -10.78 6.23 0.51
CA VAL A 91 -11.96 5.40 0.80
C VAL A 91 -12.95 6.05 1.76
N PHE A 92 -12.53 7.08 2.49
CA PHE A 92 -13.35 7.80 3.44
C PHE A 92 -13.92 9.09 2.86
N LEU A 93 -13.50 9.49 1.65
CA LEU A 93 -14.16 10.57 0.91
C LEU A 93 -15.64 10.19 0.71
N PRO A 94 -16.60 11.10 0.99
CA PRO A 94 -18.02 10.78 0.89
C PRO A 94 -18.42 10.20 -0.48
N GLN A 95 -17.92 10.78 -1.56
CA GLN A 95 -18.19 10.32 -2.93
C GLN A 95 -17.63 8.92 -3.20
N GLU A 96 -16.38 8.67 -2.84
CA GLU A 96 -15.73 7.37 -3.05
C GLU A 96 -16.35 6.28 -2.18
N SER A 97 -16.67 6.61 -0.93
CA SER A 97 -17.33 5.70 0.01
C SER A 97 -18.72 5.31 -0.50
N ALA A 98 -19.52 6.28 -0.95
CA ALA A 98 -20.83 6.04 -1.55
C ALA A 98 -20.72 5.17 -2.81
N ALA A 99 -19.86 5.54 -3.76
CA ALA A 99 -19.67 4.82 -5.02
C ALA A 99 -19.18 3.37 -4.81
N ARG A 100 -18.38 3.10 -3.77
CA ARG A 100 -17.99 1.71 -3.42
C ARG A 100 -19.14 0.93 -2.81
N ARG A 101 -19.95 1.57 -1.97
CA ARG A 101 -21.12 0.95 -1.34
C ARG A 101 -22.14 0.57 -2.41
N GLU A 102 -22.45 1.49 -3.31
CA GLU A 102 -23.35 1.30 -4.45
C GLU A 102 -22.88 0.14 -5.32
N ARG A 103 -21.65 0.17 -5.85
CA ARG A 103 -21.10 -0.94 -6.65
C ARG A 103 -21.17 -2.31 -5.95
N ARG A 104 -20.99 -2.34 -4.63
CA ARG A 104 -21.11 -3.59 -3.85
C ARG A 104 -22.56 -4.05 -3.80
N GLN A 105 -23.50 -3.13 -3.56
CA GLN A 105 -24.92 -3.44 -3.54
C GLN A 105 -25.38 -3.92 -4.91
N ASP A 106 -24.98 -3.25 -5.99
CA ASP A 106 -25.32 -3.65 -7.36
C ASP A 106 -24.75 -5.03 -7.70
N ALA A 107 -23.49 -5.30 -7.36
CA ALA A 107 -22.87 -6.61 -7.59
C ALA A 107 -23.58 -7.73 -6.80
N ILE A 108 -24.04 -7.45 -5.57
CA ILE A 108 -24.81 -8.41 -4.78
C ILE A 108 -26.19 -8.62 -5.42
N GLN A 109 -26.87 -7.53 -5.79
CA GLN A 109 -28.18 -7.56 -6.38
C GLN A 109 -28.18 -8.37 -7.69
N ALA A 110 -27.20 -8.13 -8.57
CA ALA A 110 -27.05 -8.85 -9.83
C ALA A 110 -26.86 -10.36 -9.63
N VAL A 111 -26.07 -10.77 -8.64
CA VAL A 111 -25.90 -12.19 -8.29
C VAL A 111 -27.21 -12.80 -7.80
N LEU A 112 -27.96 -12.09 -6.95
CA LEU A 112 -29.23 -12.58 -6.43
C LEU A 112 -30.30 -12.68 -7.52
N GLU A 113 -30.35 -11.72 -8.45
CA GLU A 113 -31.25 -11.74 -9.60
C GLU A 113 -30.95 -12.92 -10.53
N GLU A 114 -29.68 -13.15 -10.84
CA GLU A 114 -29.24 -14.29 -11.65
C GLU A 114 -29.58 -15.63 -10.97
N GLN A 115 -29.31 -15.75 -9.66
CA GLN A 115 -29.68 -16.94 -8.88
C GLN A 115 -31.20 -17.19 -8.88
N GLN A 116 -32.00 -16.12 -8.74
CA GLN A 116 -33.45 -16.20 -8.79
C GLN A 116 -33.95 -16.64 -10.16
N ALA A 117 -33.37 -16.10 -11.24
CA ALA A 117 -33.71 -16.49 -12.61
C ALA A 117 -33.42 -17.98 -12.87
N GLN A 118 -32.26 -18.49 -12.41
CA GLN A 118 -31.92 -19.91 -12.52
C GLN A 118 -32.90 -20.80 -11.74
N TRP A 119 -33.35 -20.36 -10.56
CA TRP A 119 -34.38 -21.07 -9.79
C TRP A 119 -35.73 -21.11 -10.51
N ASP A 120 -36.19 -19.98 -11.03
CA ASP A 120 -37.51 -19.88 -11.67
C ASP A 120 -37.59 -20.65 -13.00
N ASN A 121 -36.47 -20.76 -13.72
CA ASN A 121 -36.40 -21.50 -14.97
C ASN A 121 -36.25 -23.02 -14.79
N ASN A 122 -36.20 -23.51 -13.54
CA ASN A 122 -35.95 -24.92 -13.23
C ASN A 122 -34.62 -25.44 -13.84
N GLU A 123 -33.67 -24.52 -14.08
CA GLU A 123 -32.39 -24.83 -14.70
C GLU A 123 -31.38 -25.37 -13.69
N CYS A 124 -30.39 -26.10 -14.20
CA CYS A 124 -29.24 -26.52 -13.41
C CYS A 124 -28.42 -25.28 -13.03
N PHE A 125 -28.00 -25.19 -11.77
CA PHE A 125 -27.12 -24.14 -11.26
C PHE A 125 -25.91 -23.92 -12.19
N ASP A 126 -25.83 -22.75 -12.83
CA ASP A 126 -24.74 -22.33 -13.70
C ASP A 126 -23.90 -21.28 -12.98
N ALA A 127 -22.72 -21.69 -12.55
CA ALA A 127 -21.79 -20.84 -11.83
C ALA A 127 -21.10 -19.80 -12.72
N ASP A 128 -20.98 -20.05 -14.03
CA ASP A 128 -20.28 -19.16 -14.95
C ASP A 128 -21.14 -17.91 -15.22
N LEU A 129 -22.46 -18.05 -15.35
CA LEU A 129 -23.39 -16.94 -15.48
C LEU A 129 -23.42 -16.03 -14.24
N ILE A 130 -23.43 -16.63 -13.04
CA ILE A 130 -23.33 -15.88 -11.78
C ILE A 130 -22.01 -15.10 -11.70
N ALA A 131 -20.91 -15.73 -12.12
CA ALA A 131 -19.59 -15.09 -12.14
C ALA A 131 -19.56 -13.91 -13.13
N GLU A 132 -20.15 -14.07 -14.32
CA GLU A 132 -20.27 -13.01 -15.33
C GLU A 132 -21.08 -11.82 -14.80
N ALA A 133 -22.24 -12.08 -14.18
CA ALA A 133 -23.09 -11.06 -13.57
C ALA A 133 -22.32 -10.25 -12.51
N TYR A 134 -21.56 -10.92 -11.63
CA TYR A 134 -20.72 -10.26 -10.63
C TYR A 134 -19.55 -9.47 -11.25
N GLN A 135 -18.92 -10.03 -12.29
CA GLN A 135 -17.76 -9.44 -12.95
C GLN A 135 -18.11 -8.09 -13.60
N HIS A 136 -19.32 -7.96 -14.13
CA HIS A 136 -19.83 -6.72 -14.72
C HIS A 136 -19.64 -5.52 -13.78
N PHE A 137 -20.06 -5.66 -12.51
CA PHE A 137 -20.01 -4.57 -11.52
C PHE A 137 -18.64 -4.41 -10.84
N THR A 138 -17.81 -5.45 -10.85
CA THR A 138 -16.50 -5.43 -10.16
C THR A 138 -15.33 -5.04 -11.05
N THR A 139 -15.49 -5.01 -12.37
CA THR A 139 -14.43 -4.65 -13.32
C THR A 139 -13.85 -3.25 -13.06
N LEU A 140 -14.70 -2.25 -12.80
CA LEU A 140 -14.22 -0.90 -12.49
C LEU A 140 -13.39 -0.87 -11.20
N SER A 141 -13.83 -1.61 -10.18
CA SER A 141 -13.10 -1.75 -8.91
C SER A 141 -11.70 -2.33 -9.11
N LEU A 142 -11.56 -3.33 -9.98
CA LEU A 142 -10.28 -3.93 -10.34
C LEU A 142 -9.36 -2.92 -11.04
N ILE A 143 -9.89 -2.16 -12.00
CA ILE A 143 -9.13 -1.13 -12.73
C ILE A 143 -8.61 -0.06 -11.77
N ILE A 144 -9.47 0.45 -10.87
CA ILE A 144 -9.10 1.45 -9.87
C ILE A 144 -8.01 0.90 -8.93
N ALA A 145 -8.20 -0.32 -8.43
CA ALA A 145 -7.21 -0.95 -7.54
C ALA A 145 -5.85 -1.10 -8.22
N ARG A 146 -5.82 -1.54 -9.49
CA ARG A 146 -4.58 -1.66 -10.27
C ARG A 146 -3.92 -0.31 -10.48
N LYS A 147 -4.70 0.73 -10.82
CA LYS A 147 -4.19 2.09 -11.00
C LYS A 147 -3.55 2.62 -9.72
N ASN A 148 -4.20 2.42 -8.58
CA ASN A 148 -3.65 2.83 -7.28
C ASN A 148 -2.38 2.05 -6.95
N ALA A 149 -2.36 0.73 -7.16
CA ALA A 149 -1.16 -0.08 -6.95
C ALA A 149 0.06 0.39 -7.78
N LEU A 150 -0.15 0.86 -9.01
CA LEU A 150 0.93 1.41 -9.84
C LEU A 150 1.47 2.74 -9.31
N ARG A 151 0.59 3.66 -8.92
CA ARG A 151 1.01 4.92 -8.26
C ARG A 151 1.77 4.66 -6.97
N ASP A 152 1.32 3.66 -6.24
CA ASP A 152 1.90 3.21 -5.00
C ASP A 152 3.33 2.71 -5.19
N GLU A 153 3.55 1.92 -6.25
CA GLU A 153 4.86 1.44 -6.67
C GLU A 153 5.76 2.60 -7.10
N GLU A 154 5.28 3.50 -7.96
CA GLU A 154 6.03 4.67 -8.44
C GLU A 154 6.53 5.53 -7.29
N PHE A 155 5.66 5.85 -6.31
CA PHE A 155 6.02 6.61 -5.13
C PHE A 155 7.14 5.94 -4.32
N VAL A 156 7.05 4.62 -4.11
CA VAL A 156 8.08 3.88 -3.37
C VAL A 156 9.40 3.85 -4.14
N GLN A 157 9.36 3.69 -5.47
CA GLN A 157 10.56 3.75 -6.31
C GLN A 157 11.24 5.12 -6.22
N GLU A 158 10.46 6.20 -6.24
CA GLU A 158 10.98 7.57 -6.09
C GLU A 158 11.64 7.78 -4.73
N LEU A 159 10.99 7.36 -3.64
CA LEU A 159 11.56 7.43 -2.29
C LEU A 159 12.87 6.65 -2.18
N ARG A 160 12.94 5.45 -2.78
CA ARG A 160 14.18 4.66 -2.83
C ARG A 160 15.28 5.39 -3.59
N ALA A 161 14.96 5.98 -4.74
CA ALA A 161 15.91 6.76 -5.54
C ALA A 161 16.43 7.99 -4.76
N LYS A 162 15.54 8.74 -4.09
CA LYS A 162 15.91 9.89 -3.24
C LYS A 162 16.86 9.49 -2.12
N ARG A 163 16.56 8.39 -1.41
CA ARG A 163 17.43 7.86 -0.34
C ARG A 163 18.81 7.42 -0.85
N SER A 164 18.86 6.77 -2.02
CA SER A 164 20.14 6.38 -2.63
C SER A 164 20.98 7.61 -3.00
N ARG A 165 20.37 8.67 -3.53
CA ARG A 165 21.07 9.93 -3.87
C ARG A 165 21.61 10.64 -2.63
N SER A 166 20.84 10.74 -1.55
CA SER A 166 21.29 11.39 -0.31
C SER A 166 22.44 10.61 0.35
N PHE A 167 22.40 9.27 0.29
CA PHE A 167 23.50 8.43 0.76
C PHE A 167 24.79 8.67 -0.04
N LEU A 168 24.71 8.73 -1.38
CA LEU A 168 25.86 9.04 -2.23
C LEU A 168 26.43 10.43 -1.96
N ARG A 169 25.58 11.45 -1.80
CA ARG A 169 26.00 12.82 -1.49
C ARG A 169 26.75 12.93 -0.15
N ASN A 170 26.26 12.21 0.87
CA ASN A 170 26.91 12.17 2.19
C ASN A 170 28.24 11.40 2.18
N SER A 171 28.41 10.44 1.27
CA SER A 171 29.65 9.66 1.14
C SER A 171 30.79 10.43 0.46
N ILE A 172 30.47 11.34 -0.47
CA ILE A 172 31.45 12.19 -1.18
C ILE A 172 31.96 13.29 -0.24
N SER A 173 31.09 13.90 0.56
CA SER A 173 31.46 14.97 1.49
C SER A 173 32.43 14.52 2.60
N ARG A 174 32.41 13.24 3.00
CA ARG A 174 33.35 12.70 4.01
C ARG A 174 34.73 12.36 3.46
N LYS A 175 34.89 12.18 2.15
CA LYS A 175 36.19 11.85 1.54
C LYS A 175 37.08 13.08 1.34
N THR A 176 36.51 14.28 1.21
CA THR A 176 37.27 15.52 1.04
C THR A 176 37.76 16.13 2.37
N SER A 177 37.24 15.69 3.52
CA SER A 177 37.64 16.21 4.84
C SER A 177 38.81 15.47 5.49
N ARG A 178 39.30 14.36 4.90
CA ARG A 178 40.32 13.50 5.52
C ARG A 178 41.74 13.70 4.97
N SER A 179 41.95 14.67 4.07
CA SER A 179 43.27 15.01 3.51
C SER A 179 43.83 16.36 3.99
N GLY A 180 43.27 16.97 5.03
CA GLY A 180 43.71 18.28 5.54
C GLY A 180 44.05 18.28 7.03
N SER A 181 45.32 18.57 7.31
CA SER A 181 45.93 19.07 8.57
C SER A 181 46.16 18.10 9.75
N LEU A 182 47.33 17.46 9.72
CA LEU A 182 48.15 17.23 10.91
C LEU A 182 48.84 18.55 11.29
N THR A 183 48.95 18.80 12.61
CA THR A 183 49.48 20.01 13.28
C THR A 183 48.50 21.19 13.23
N ASP A 184 48.16 21.90 14.29
CA ASP A 184 48.83 22.16 15.57
C ASP A 184 47.81 22.72 16.59
N SER A 185 48.26 22.84 17.84
CA SER A 185 47.79 23.77 18.88
C SER A 185 46.72 23.29 19.87
N GLN A 186 47.26 22.92 21.03
CA GLN A 186 46.66 23.01 22.35
C GLN A 186 45.88 24.31 22.56
N GLN A 187 44.69 24.23 23.19
CA GLN A 187 44.29 25.19 24.24
C GLN A 187 42.97 24.79 24.92
N GLY A 188 43.00 24.81 26.25
CA GLY A 188 41.92 25.46 27.01
C GLY A 188 40.74 24.61 27.45
N SER A 189 40.95 23.79 28.47
CA SER A 189 39.88 23.29 29.35
C SER A 189 39.15 24.48 30.01
N LYS A 190 37.86 24.67 29.70
CA LYS A 190 36.95 25.54 30.45
C LYS A 190 35.71 24.78 30.89
N ARG A 191 35.70 24.45 32.18
CA ARG A 191 34.51 24.12 32.99
C ARG A 191 33.51 25.27 32.95
N ARG A 192 32.23 25.00 32.67
CA ARG A 192 31.04 25.69 33.21
C ARG A 192 29.92 24.65 33.29
N LEU A 193 29.60 24.18 34.48
CA LEU A 193 28.62 24.70 35.43
C LEU A 193 27.18 24.44 34.99
N ILE A 194 26.58 23.59 35.83
CA ILE A 194 25.21 23.12 35.89
C ILE A 194 24.28 24.30 36.15
N THR A 195 23.20 24.43 35.38
CA THR A 195 22.02 25.19 35.78
C THR A 195 20.81 24.28 35.66
N GLN A 196 20.27 23.90 36.82
CA GLN A 196 18.94 23.34 36.97
C GLN A 196 17.91 24.44 36.65
N GLY A 197 16.90 24.08 35.85
CA GLY A 197 15.78 24.96 35.48
C GLY A 197 14.45 24.30 35.76
N THR A 198 13.96 24.56 36.97
CA THR A 198 12.58 24.77 37.42
C THR A 198 11.42 24.21 36.60
N VAL A 199 10.67 23.29 37.23
CA VAL A 199 9.32 22.87 36.85
C VAL A 199 8.31 23.87 37.43
N MET A 200 7.47 24.48 36.58
CA MET A 200 6.27 25.20 37.02
C MET A 200 5.03 24.35 36.72
N CYS A 201 4.32 23.95 37.77
CA CYS A 201 2.93 23.50 37.70
C CYS A 201 2.02 24.74 37.65
N ILE A 202 1.10 24.77 36.69
CA ILE A 202 -0.04 25.69 36.67
C ILE A 202 -1.28 24.88 37.08
N GLN A 203 -2.06 25.47 37.98
CA GLN A 203 -3.30 24.94 38.57
C GLN A 203 -4.49 25.04 37.61
#